data_AF-A0AAD1ZI45-F1
#
_entry.id   AF-A0AAD1ZI45-F1
#
_cell.length_a   1.000
_cell.length_b   1.000
_cell.length_c   1.000
_cell.angle_alpha   90.00
_cell.angle_beta   90.00
_cell.angle_gamma   90.00
#
_symmetry.space_group_name_H-M   'P 1'
#
loop_
_entity.id
_entity.type
_entity.pdbx_description
1 polymer ?
#
loop_
_entity_poly.entity_id
_entity_poly.type
_entity_poly.pdbx_seq_one_letter_code
_entity_poly.pdbx_strand_id
1 'polypeptide(L)'
;MATNTCLYLPATLNFRRKINNVTRSSLTDQSQAQSASQTAKRHLLRLISDQDRGLRTQSDPQKLSQIIEAVDSLAAIGKDTVTTGDSLSATWRMLWTTEKEQLFIIKNASFFGTAAGDVLQVIDVEKKSLNNVITFPPDGVFFVRSDIQIASAQRVNFQFTSAVLRGKGWEFPLPPFGQGW
;
A
#
# COMPACT_ATOMS: atom_id res chain seq x y z
N MET A 1 -13.41 5.94 -16.23
CA MET A 1 -12.75 4.70 -15.79
C MET A 1 -12.44 4.88 -14.32
N ALA A 2 -12.89 3.99 -13.43
CA ALA A 2 -12.53 4.08 -12.03
C ALA A 2 -11.05 3.71 -11.87
N THR A 3 -10.23 4.65 -11.43
CA THR A 3 -8.86 4.37 -11.02
C THR A 3 -8.91 3.45 -9.80
N ASN A 4 -8.20 2.32 -9.84
CA ASN A 4 -8.03 1.49 -8.65
C ASN A 4 -7.15 2.25 -7.66
N THR A 5 -7.61 2.42 -6.43
CA THR A 5 -6.91 3.15 -5.38
C THR A 5 -6.58 2.18 -4.27
N CYS A 6 -5.31 2.13 -3.88
CA CYS A 6 -4.83 1.30 -2.78
C CYS A 6 -3.98 2.14 -1.84
N LEU A 7 -4.23 2.00 -0.53
CA LEU A 7 -3.58 2.75 0.53
C LEU A 7 -2.75 1.83 1.40
N TYR A 8 -1.48 2.17 1.55
CA TYR A 8 -0.53 1.43 2.36
C TYR A 8 0.12 2.33 3.43
N LEU A 9 0.50 1.73 4.55
CA LEU A 9 1.37 2.34 5.56
C LEU A 9 2.58 1.44 5.86
N PRO A 10 3.73 1.98 6.30
CA PRO A 10 4.84 1.15 6.73
C PRO A 10 4.41 0.23 7.89
N ALA A 11 4.59 -1.08 7.72
CA ALA A 11 4.54 -2.04 8.82
C ALA A 11 5.76 -1.73 9.70
N THR A 12 5.50 -1.31 10.94
CA THR A 12 6.54 -0.79 11.83
C THR A 12 7.63 -1.81 12.07
N LEU A 13 8.83 -1.58 11.54
CA LEU A 13 10.10 -1.95 12.14
C LEU A 13 10.96 -0.68 12.20
N ASN A 14 11.20 -0.23 13.43
CA ASN A 14 11.86 1.01 13.85
C ASN A 14 12.87 1.61 12.86
N PHE A 15 12.48 2.69 12.17
CA PHE A 15 13.41 3.48 11.36
C PHE A 15 14.00 4.63 12.19
N ARG A 16 15.30 4.57 12.45
CA ARG A 16 16.07 5.55 13.24
C ARG A 16 16.25 6.83 12.41
N ARG A 17 15.59 7.91 12.81
CA ARG A 17 15.65 9.22 12.13
C ARG A 17 17.01 9.90 12.39
N LYS A 18 17.83 10.12 11.35
CA LYS A 18 18.95 11.07 11.41
C LYS A 18 18.38 12.50 11.32
N ILE A 19 18.72 13.33 12.29
CA ILE A 19 18.35 14.76 12.33
C ILE A 19 19.50 15.54 11.70
N ASN A 20 19.21 16.26 10.62
CA ASN A 20 20.12 17.28 10.08
C ASN A 20 19.67 18.65 10.59
N ASN A 21 20.62 19.46 11.06
CA ASN A 21 20.40 20.82 11.52
C ASN A 21 20.10 21.75 10.33
N VAL A 22 19.01 22.51 10.40
CA VAL A 22 18.64 23.51 9.37
C VAL A 22 18.31 24.86 10.01
N THR A 23 18.75 25.91 9.32
CA THR A 23 18.77 27.34 9.66
C THR A 23 17.39 27.98 9.83
N ARG A 24 17.33 28.98 10.71
CA ARG A 24 16.19 29.51 11.51
C ARG A 24 15.04 30.24 10.76
N SER A 25 15.06 30.40 9.43
CA SER A 25 14.07 31.21 8.70
C SER A 25 12.96 30.41 8.00
N SER A 26 13.10 29.09 7.87
CA SER A 26 12.17 28.19 7.14
C SER A 26 11.26 27.35 8.04
N LEU A 27 11.29 27.60 9.35
CA LEU A 27 10.66 26.74 10.36
C LEU A 27 9.14 26.89 10.43
N THR A 28 8.60 28.09 10.17
CA THR A 28 7.15 28.36 10.26
C THR A 28 6.36 27.67 9.14
N ASP A 29 6.78 27.81 7.88
CA ASP A 29 6.06 27.22 6.74
C ASP A 29 6.20 25.69 6.71
N GLN A 30 7.38 25.16 7.09
CA GLN A 30 7.57 23.72 7.23
C GLN A 30 6.74 23.13 8.37
N SER A 31 6.60 23.84 9.49
CA SER A 31 5.77 23.39 10.63
C SER A 31 4.28 23.36 10.27
N GLN A 32 3.78 24.35 9.51
CA GLN A 32 2.41 24.40 9.06
C GLN A 32 2.10 23.30 8.04
N ALA A 33 2.96 23.11 7.02
CA ALA A 33 2.80 22.04 6.03
C ALA A 33 2.85 20.64 6.68
N GLN A 34 3.73 20.42 7.65
CA GLN A 34 3.77 19.18 8.43
C GLN A 34 2.48 18.97 9.23
N SER A 35 1.95 20.02 9.87
CA SER A 35 0.70 19.94 10.64
C SER A 35 -0.52 19.62 9.76
N ALA A 36 -0.58 20.20 8.56
CA ALA A 36 -1.63 19.93 7.57
C ALA A 36 -1.55 18.48 7.06
N SER A 37 -0.36 18.02 6.69
CA SER A 37 -0.12 16.62 6.27
C SER A 37 -0.56 15.62 7.34
N GLN A 38 -0.19 15.85 8.60
CA GLN A 38 -0.58 14.97 9.71
C GLN A 38 -2.09 14.97 9.95
N THR A 39 -2.74 16.12 9.80
CA THR A 39 -4.19 16.24 9.97
C THR A 39 -4.94 15.52 8.84
N ALA A 40 -4.51 15.68 7.59
CA ALA A 40 -5.05 14.95 6.44
C ALA A 40 -4.87 13.43 6.59
N LYS A 41 -3.68 12.97 7.02
CA LYS A 41 -3.42 11.54 7.32
C LYS A 41 -4.37 11.01 8.39
N ARG A 42 -4.50 11.71 9.52
CA ARG A 42 -5.43 11.32 10.60
C ARG A 42 -6.88 11.26 10.12
N HIS A 43 -7.29 12.20 9.30
CA HIS A 43 -8.63 12.23 8.72
C HIS A 43 -8.88 11.00 7.83
N LEU A 44 -7.97 10.71 6.89
CA LEU A 44 -8.05 9.54 6.02
C LEU A 44 -8.08 8.23 6.82
N LEU A 45 -7.19 8.09 7.81
CA LEU A 45 -7.15 6.90 8.68
C LEU A 45 -8.46 6.70 9.44
N ARG A 46 -9.09 7.78 9.89
CA ARG A 46 -10.41 7.71 10.53
C ARG A 46 -11.47 7.22 9.55
N LEU A 47 -11.49 7.73 8.31
CA LEU A 47 -12.47 7.35 7.30
C LEU A 47 -12.40 5.87 6.93
N ILE A 48 -11.20 5.28 6.91
CA ILE A 48 -11.01 3.88 6.50
C ILE A 48 -11.03 2.88 7.67
N SER A 49 -11.02 3.35 8.92
CA SER A 49 -10.78 2.51 10.11
C SER A 49 -11.77 1.36 10.30
N ASP A 50 -13.02 1.54 9.89
CA ASP A 50 -14.12 0.58 10.04
C ASP A 50 -14.57 -0.01 8.70
N GLN A 51 -13.79 0.19 7.64
CA GLN A 51 -14.18 -0.13 6.26
C GLN A 51 -13.79 -1.54 5.80
N ASP A 52 -13.18 -2.34 6.69
CA ASP A 52 -12.76 -3.72 6.42
C ASP A 52 -11.94 -3.84 5.12
N ARG A 53 -10.83 -3.10 5.08
CA ARG A 53 -9.92 -2.98 3.93
C ARG A 53 -10.58 -2.52 2.61
N GLY A 54 -11.79 -1.98 2.69
CA GLY A 54 -12.56 -1.46 1.56
C GLY A 54 -13.76 -2.32 1.17
N LEU A 55 -13.98 -3.48 1.81
CA LEU A 55 -15.14 -4.34 1.55
C LEU A 55 -16.46 -3.64 1.81
N ARG A 56 -16.58 -2.92 2.94
CA ARG A 56 -17.81 -2.20 3.31
C ARG A 56 -18.03 -0.96 2.45
N THR A 57 -16.94 -0.34 1.99
CA THR A 57 -17.00 0.85 1.15
C THR A 57 -17.62 0.57 -0.22
N GLN A 58 -17.50 -0.64 -0.76
CA GLN A 58 -18.00 -0.96 -2.11
C GLN A 58 -19.52 -0.79 -2.24
N SER A 59 -20.26 -0.92 -1.15
CA SER A 59 -21.72 -0.74 -1.11
C SER A 59 -22.16 0.66 -0.70
N ASP A 60 -21.23 1.59 -0.42
CA ASP A 60 -21.52 2.94 0.05
C ASP A 60 -20.82 3.99 -0.86
N PRO A 61 -21.50 4.46 -1.93
CA PRO A 61 -20.94 5.42 -2.87
C PRO A 61 -20.55 6.75 -2.22
N GLN A 62 -21.27 7.19 -1.19
CA GLN A 62 -20.98 8.43 -0.50
C GLN A 62 -19.70 8.30 0.32
N LYS A 63 -19.54 7.21 1.06
CA LYS A 63 -18.29 6.91 1.79
C LYS A 63 -17.11 6.74 0.85
N LEU A 64 -17.30 6.04 -0.27
CA LEU A 64 -16.28 5.89 -1.30
C LEU A 64 -15.79 7.26 -1.78
N SER A 65 -16.71 8.16 -2.14
CA SER A 65 -16.37 9.51 -2.58
C SER A 65 -15.57 10.27 -1.52
N GLN A 66 -15.98 10.21 -0.25
CA GLN A 66 -15.26 10.87 0.86
C GLN A 66 -13.84 10.36 1.04
N ILE A 67 -13.64 9.04 0.91
CA ILE A 67 -12.31 8.42 1.03
C ILE A 67 -11.44 8.85 -0.15
N ILE A 68 -11.94 8.80 -1.38
CA ILE A 68 -11.19 9.23 -2.58
C ILE A 68 -10.79 10.71 -2.47
N GLU A 69 -11.72 11.58 -2.07
CA GLU A 69 -11.43 13.01 -1.85
C GLU A 69 -10.34 13.23 -0.79
N ALA A 70 -10.36 12.46 0.30
CA ALA A 70 -9.33 12.51 1.33
C ALA A 70 -7.96 12.00 0.83
N VAL A 71 -7.95 11.01 -0.07
CA VAL A 71 -6.72 10.53 -0.75
C VAL A 71 -6.17 11.60 -1.68
N ASP A 72 -7.01 12.20 -2.52
CA ASP A 72 -6.62 13.25 -3.46
C ASP A 72 -6.08 14.48 -2.72
N SER A 73 -6.72 14.85 -1.60
CA SER A 73 -6.25 15.93 -0.72
C SER A 73 -4.85 15.65 -0.16
N LEU A 74 -4.60 14.41 0.28
CA LEU A 74 -3.29 14.00 0.78
C LEU A 74 -2.23 13.96 -0.33
N ALA A 75 -2.61 13.51 -1.53
CA ALA A 75 -1.75 13.51 -2.70
C ALA A 75 -1.35 14.93 -3.13
N ALA A 76 -2.29 15.88 -3.09
CA ALA A 76 -2.04 17.29 -3.39
C ALA A 76 -1.01 17.92 -2.44
N ILE A 77 -1.08 17.60 -1.13
CA ILE A 77 -0.08 18.05 -0.13
C ILE A 77 1.31 17.51 -0.47
N GLY A 78 1.40 16.32 -1.08
CA GLY A 78 2.65 15.65 -1.42
C GLY A 78 3.21 15.95 -2.81
N LYS A 79 2.51 16.69 -3.69
CA LYS A 79 2.74 16.76 -5.15
C LYS A 79 4.17 17.11 -5.60
N ASP A 80 4.93 17.83 -4.78
CA ASP A 80 6.29 18.26 -5.13
C ASP A 80 7.37 17.65 -4.22
N THR A 81 7.05 16.52 -3.59
CA THR A 81 7.97 15.77 -2.72
C THR A 81 8.54 14.55 -3.43
N VAL A 82 9.80 14.20 -3.17
CA VAL A 82 10.38 12.94 -3.67
C VAL A 82 9.85 11.78 -2.82
N THR A 83 9.14 10.85 -3.45
CA THR A 83 8.59 9.65 -2.78
C THR A 83 9.26 8.35 -3.25
N THR A 84 10.19 8.43 -4.19
CA THR A 84 10.90 7.29 -4.79
C THR A 84 12.32 7.07 -4.27
N GLY A 85 12.73 7.78 -3.22
CA GLY A 85 14.02 7.59 -2.55
C GLY A 85 14.03 6.43 -1.54
N ASP A 86 15.13 6.29 -0.79
CA ASP A 86 15.38 5.16 0.12
C ASP A 86 14.29 4.90 1.16
N SER A 87 13.54 5.94 1.56
CA SER A 87 12.42 5.79 2.49
C SER A 87 11.25 4.98 1.93
N LEU A 88 11.21 4.73 0.62
CA LEU A 88 10.26 3.84 -0.02
C LEU A 88 10.58 2.37 0.29
N SER A 89 11.85 2.04 0.58
CA SER A 89 12.26 0.68 0.97
C SER A 89 11.72 0.34 2.35
N ALA A 90 10.63 -0.40 2.39
CA ALA A 90 9.98 -0.87 3.61
C ALA A 90 9.04 -2.04 3.31
N THR A 91 8.52 -2.66 4.37
CA THR A 91 7.32 -3.49 4.29
C THR A 91 6.12 -2.59 4.50
N TRP A 92 5.22 -2.52 3.54
CA TRP A 92 4.04 -1.66 3.56
C TRP A 92 2.80 -2.53 3.74
N ARG A 93 1.97 -2.26 4.75
CA ARG A 93 0.69 -2.93 5.00
C ARG A 93 -0.45 -2.18 4.33
N MET A 94 -1.24 -2.89 3.54
CA MET A 94 -2.45 -2.34 2.93
C MET A 94 -3.52 -2.11 4.01
N LEU A 95 -4.06 -0.90 4.03
CA LEU A 95 -5.15 -0.52 4.93
C LEU A 95 -6.50 -0.49 4.24
N TRP A 96 -6.54 -0.14 2.96
CA TRP A 96 -7.77 0.03 2.20
C TRP A 96 -7.50 -0.04 0.69
N THR A 97 -8.41 -0.67 -0.07
CA THR A 97 -8.32 -0.75 -1.54
C THR A 97 -9.69 -0.76 -2.21
N THR A 98 -9.76 -0.31 -3.46
CA THR A 98 -10.90 -0.54 -4.37
C THR A 98 -10.65 -1.67 -5.37
N GLU A 99 -9.49 -2.31 -5.32
CA GLU A 99 -9.10 -3.34 -6.28
C GLU A 99 -9.92 -4.62 -6.10
N LYS A 100 -10.72 -4.96 -7.12
CA LYS A 100 -11.67 -6.09 -7.05
C LYS A 100 -11.00 -7.43 -6.75
N GLU A 101 -9.83 -7.68 -7.32
CA GLU A 101 -9.10 -8.95 -7.15
C GLU A 101 -8.65 -9.13 -5.70
N GLN A 102 -8.06 -8.09 -5.09
CA GLN A 102 -7.68 -8.11 -3.68
C GLN A 102 -8.90 -8.27 -2.77
N LEU A 103 -9.97 -7.50 -3.01
CA LEU A 103 -11.21 -7.61 -2.24
C LEU A 103 -11.84 -8.99 -2.37
N PHE A 104 -11.80 -9.61 -3.55
CA PHE A 104 -12.27 -10.97 -3.76
C PHE A 104 -11.49 -11.98 -2.92
N ILE A 105 -10.16 -11.89 -2.91
CA ILE A 105 -9.31 -12.77 -2.11
C ILE A 105 -9.60 -12.60 -0.61
N ILE A 106 -9.67 -11.35 -0.13
CA ILE A 106 -9.94 -11.05 1.28
C ILE A 106 -11.31 -11.59 1.70
N LYS A 107 -12.35 -11.35 0.89
CA LYS A 107 -13.71 -11.78 1.16
C LYS A 107 -13.87 -13.30 1.20
N ASN A 108 -13.18 -14.02 0.31
CA ASN A 108 -13.39 -15.45 0.12
C ASN A 108 -12.39 -16.35 0.86
N ALA A 109 -11.37 -15.79 1.51
CA ALA A 109 -10.34 -16.57 2.21
C ALA A 109 -10.95 -17.66 3.13
N SER A 110 -12.02 -17.35 3.87
CA SER A 110 -12.70 -18.30 4.76
C SER A 110 -13.32 -19.49 4.03
N PHE A 111 -13.77 -19.30 2.78
CA PHE A 111 -14.30 -20.39 1.96
C PHE A 111 -13.20 -21.40 1.57
N PHE A 112 -11.94 -20.96 1.54
CA PHE A 112 -10.77 -21.80 1.31
C PHE A 112 -10.18 -22.38 2.60
N GLY A 113 -10.91 -22.33 3.71
CA GLY A 113 -10.47 -22.87 5.00
C GLY A 113 -9.33 -22.08 5.67
N THR A 114 -9.12 -20.83 5.26
CA THR A 114 -8.09 -19.93 5.79
C THR A 114 -8.69 -18.59 6.24
N ALA A 115 -7.97 -17.81 7.05
CA ALA A 115 -8.28 -16.39 7.21
C ALA A 115 -7.53 -15.56 6.16
N ALA A 116 -8.04 -14.39 5.79
CA ALA A 116 -7.22 -13.38 5.12
C ALA A 116 -6.39 -12.65 6.18
N GLY A 117 -5.08 -12.85 6.16
CA GLY A 117 -4.14 -12.16 7.04
C GLY A 117 -3.79 -10.76 6.50
N ASP A 118 -2.57 -10.32 6.73
CA ASP A 118 -2.06 -9.08 6.16
C ASP A 118 -1.82 -9.17 4.65
N VAL A 119 -2.16 -8.06 3.98
CA VAL A 119 -1.77 -7.76 2.60
C VAL A 119 -0.63 -6.77 2.69
N LEU A 120 0.55 -7.20 2.25
CA LEU A 120 1.81 -6.49 2.38
C LEU A 120 2.40 -6.22 1.00
N GLN A 121 3.14 -5.13 0.90
CA GLN A 121 3.97 -4.79 -0.24
C GLN A 121 5.38 -4.51 0.28
N VAL A 122 6.31 -5.42 0.00
CA VAL A 122 7.71 -5.29 0.43
C VAL A 122 8.48 -4.67 -0.73
N ILE A 123 8.98 -3.46 -0.52
CA ILE A 123 9.74 -2.72 -1.54
C ILE A 123 11.20 -2.65 -1.10
N ASP A 124 12.11 -2.92 -2.03
CA ASP A 124 13.55 -2.72 -1.88
C ASP A 124 14.03 -1.95 -3.12
N VAL A 125 14.22 -0.64 -2.97
CA VAL A 125 14.61 0.28 -4.05
C VAL A 125 16.01 -0.06 -4.57
N GLU A 126 16.93 -0.42 -3.67
CA GLU A 126 18.32 -0.75 -4.02
C GLU A 126 18.36 -2.01 -4.89
N LYS A 127 17.61 -3.04 -4.50
CA LYS A 127 17.51 -4.30 -5.25
C LYS A 127 16.52 -4.24 -6.42
N LYS A 128 15.87 -3.09 -6.63
CA LYS A 128 14.84 -2.90 -7.67
C LYS A 128 13.75 -3.97 -7.60
N SER A 129 13.29 -4.29 -6.40
CA SER A 129 12.25 -5.30 -6.19
C SER A 129 11.03 -4.77 -5.46
N LEU A 130 9.87 -5.32 -5.82
CA LEU A 130 8.60 -5.14 -5.13
C LEU A 130 7.92 -6.50 -5.03
N ASN A 131 7.52 -6.89 -3.83
CA ASN A 131 6.82 -8.16 -3.60
C ASN A 131 5.47 -7.88 -2.95
N ASN A 132 4.38 -8.24 -3.62
CA ASN A 132 3.06 -8.22 -3.01
C ASN A 132 2.84 -9.57 -2.30
N VAL A 133 2.40 -9.53 -1.04
CA VAL A 133 2.22 -10.71 -0.21
C VAL A 133 0.85 -10.65 0.44
N ILE A 134 0.05 -11.70 0.29
CA ILE A 134 -1.18 -11.92 1.03
C ILE A 134 -0.94 -13.12 1.93
N THR A 135 -1.03 -12.92 3.25
CA THR A 135 -0.91 -14.01 4.22
C THR A 135 -2.26 -14.67 4.43
N PHE A 136 -2.23 -15.98 4.67
CA PHE A 136 -3.40 -16.84 4.85
C PHE A 136 -3.16 -17.71 6.09
N PRO A 137 -3.41 -17.21 7.31
CA PRO A 137 -3.15 -17.96 8.53
C PRO A 137 -3.97 -19.27 8.57
N PRO A 138 -3.39 -20.38 9.08
CA PRO A 138 -2.12 -20.45 9.81
C PRO A 138 -0.85 -20.57 8.94
N ASP A 139 -0.93 -21.18 7.76
CA ASP A 139 0.28 -21.66 7.04
C ASP A 139 0.36 -21.22 5.56
N GLY A 140 -0.56 -20.38 5.10
CA GLY A 140 -0.68 -19.99 3.70
C GLY A 140 -0.07 -18.62 3.39
N VAL A 141 0.47 -18.48 2.18
CA VAL A 141 0.93 -17.20 1.64
C VAL A 141 0.76 -17.21 0.13
N PHE A 142 0.23 -16.12 -0.42
CA PHE A 142 0.31 -15.81 -1.84
C PHE A 142 1.30 -14.67 -2.03
N PHE A 143 2.34 -14.88 -2.82
CA PHE A 143 3.32 -13.85 -3.10
C PHE A 143 3.49 -13.66 -4.61
N VAL A 144 3.50 -12.40 -5.02
CA VAL A 144 3.75 -11.97 -6.39
C VAL A 144 5.02 -11.13 -6.38
N ARG A 145 6.03 -11.58 -7.13
CA ARG A 145 7.31 -10.89 -7.28
C ARG A 145 7.26 -9.96 -8.47
N SER A 146 7.89 -8.81 -8.31
CA SER A 146 8.04 -7.81 -9.36
C SER A 146 9.41 -7.16 -9.32
N ASP A 147 9.88 -6.78 -10.50
CA ASP A 147 10.98 -5.82 -10.63
C ASP A 147 10.41 -4.41 -10.70
N ILE A 148 11.19 -3.42 -10.22
CA ILE A 148 10.79 -2.01 -10.26
C ILE A 148 11.79 -1.12 -10.98
N GLN A 149 11.27 -0.05 -11.58
CA GLN A 149 12.04 1.00 -12.22
C GLN A 149 11.52 2.37 -11.81
N ILE A 150 12.41 3.25 -11.34
CA ILE A 150 12.05 4.64 -11.03
C ILE A 150 11.74 5.37 -12.34
N ALA A 151 10.49 5.79 -12.50
CA ALA A 151 10.01 6.52 -13.67
C ALA A 151 10.08 8.04 -13.46
N SER A 152 9.90 8.50 -12.23
CA SER A 152 10.03 9.91 -11.83
C SER A 152 10.29 10.05 -10.32
N ALA A 153 10.40 11.28 -9.83
CA ALA A 153 10.48 11.58 -8.39
C ALA A 153 9.29 11.06 -7.56
N GLN A 154 8.16 10.75 -8.21
CA GLN A 154 6.93 10.30 -7.55
C GLN A 154 6.31 9.02 -8.13
N ARG A 155 6.97 8.40 -9.12
CA ARG A 155 6.42 7.22 -9.79
C ARG A 155 7.46 6.12 -9.94
N VAL A 156 7.03 4.92 -9.57
CA VAL A 156 7.74 3.67 -9.82
C VAL A 156 6.89 2.84 -10.77
N ASN A 157 7.50 2.37 -11.85
CA ASN A 157 6.91 1.34 -12.69
C ASN A 157 7.33 -0.02 -12.13
N PHE A 158 6.47 -1.03 -12.29
CA PHE A 158 6.79 -2.39 -11.90
C PHE A 158 6.36 -3.40 -12.96
N GLN A 159 7.03 -4.54 -12.99
CA GLN A 159 6.72 -5.65 -13.88
C GLN A 159 6.69 -6.95 -13.07
N PHE A 160 5.58 -7.67 -13.16
CA PHE A 160 5.44 -8.98 -12.51
C PHE A 160 6.39 -10.00 -13.14
N THR A 161 7.12 -10.73 -12.30
CA THR A 161 8.09 -11.75 -12.73
C THR A 161 7.65 -13.16 -12.36
N SER A 162 6.92 -13.32 -11.25
CA SER A 162 6.37 -14.62 -10.84
C SER A 162 5.26 -14.45 -9.81
N ALA A 163 4.39 -15.45 -9.70
CA ALA A 163 3.40 -15.57 -8.66
C ALA A 163 3.46 -16.98 -8.07
N VAL A 164 3.26 -17.11 -6.76
CA VAL A 164 3.31 -18.40 -6.08
C VAL A 164 2.31 -18.41 -4.95
N LEU A 165 1.55 -19.50 -4.87
CA LEU A 165 0.71 -19.82 -3.73
C LEU A 165 1.39 -20.93 -2.92
N ARG A 166 1.59 -20.71 -1.63
CA ARG A 166 2.19 -21.67 -0.71
C ARG A 166 1.20 -21.98 0.41
N GLY A 167 1.17 -23.24 0.84
CA GLY A 167 0.49 -23.69 2.04
C GLY A 167 1.36 -24.64 2.85
N LYS A 168 0.76 -25.37 3.79
CA LYS A 168 1.48 -26.31 4.65
C LYS A 168 2.07 -27.47 3.85
N GLY A 169 3.37 -27.38 3.56
CA GLY A 169 4.14 -28.41 2.89
C GLY A 169 3.95 -28.49 1.37
N TRP A 170 3.31 -27.50 0.75
CA TRP A 170 3.13 -27.44 -0.71
C TRP A 170 3.34 -26.03 -1.26
N GLU A 171 3.79 -25.95 -2.51
CA GLU A 171 3.98 -24.72 -3.26
C GLU A 171 3.45 -24.92 -4.69
N PHE A 172 2.66 -23.97 -5.16
CA PHE A 172 2.07 -23.97 -6.49
C PHE A 172 2.49 -22.70 -7.22
N PRO A 173 3.39 -22.78 -8.22
CA PRO A 173 3.72 -21.64 -9.06
C PRO A 173 2.50 -21.27 -9.90
N LEU A 174 2.17 -19.99 -9.92
CA LEU A 174 1.12 -19.43 -10.76
C LEU A 174 1.79 -18.71 -11.94
N PRO A 175 1.17 -18.71 -13.12
CA PRO A 175 1.64 -17.86 -14.21
C PRO A 175 1.71 -16.41 -13.73
N PRO A 176 2.67 -15.61 -14.24
CA PRO A 176 2.82 -14.23 -13.79
C PRO A 176 1.50 -13.48 -13.97
N PHE A 177 1.02 -12.89 -12.86
CA PHE A 177 -0.18 -12.05 -12.85
C PHE A 177 -0.03 -10.93 -13.90
N GLY A 178 -1.12 -10.56 -14.58
CA GLY A 178 -1.12 -9.46 -15.55
C GLY A 178 -0.73 -9.82 -17.01
N GLN A 179 -0.51 -11.10 -17.34
CA GLN A 179 -0.38 -11.54 -18.74
C GLN A 179 -1.63 -12.21 -19.33
N GLY A 180 -2.74 -12.20 -18.59
CA GLY A 180 -4.00 -12.82 -19.00
C GLY A 180 -4.11 -14.29 -18.56
N TRP A 181 -5.35 -14.70 -18.27
CA TRP A 181 -5.78 -16.10 -18.21
C TRP A 181 -6.53 -16.42 -19.50
#